data_AF-A0A9X9G0E2-F1
#
_entry.id   AF-A0A9X9G0E2-F1
#
_cell.length_a   1.000
_cell.length_b   1.000
_cell.length_c   1.000
_cell.angle_alpha   90.00
_cell.angle_beta   90.00
_cell.angle_gamma   90.00
#
_symmetry.space_group_name_H-M   'P 1'
#
loop_
_entity.id
_entity.type
_entity.pdbx_description
1 polymer ?
#
loop_
_entity_poly.entity_id
_entity_poly.type
_entity_poly.pdbx_seq_one_letter_code
_entity_poly.pdbx_strand_id
1 'polypeptide(L)'
;MRLWGGLVALLMLSPVQAQALSTFTLQCAGRSVMQVSLMGGGMITMAWSGQFYVGHEGGQRHLASGDAVRWFQLQNGDELWRDKARGRDFIAYAGSGRLTPCQAGAEQELKVQPLPRVPG
;
A
#
# COMPACT_ATOMS: atom_id res chain seq x y z
N MET A 1 12.73 -55.11 25.88
CA MET A 1 12.93 -54.63 24.50
C MET A 1 11.69 -53.87 24.05
N ARG A 2 11.81 -52.55 23.89
CA ARG A 2 11.19 -51.69 22.85
C ARG A 2 11.24 -50.24 23.35
N LEU A 3 12.36 -49.60 23.03
CA LEU A 3 12.46 -48.16 22.90
C LEU A 3 11.56 -47.73 21.73
N TRP A 4 10.66 -46.78 21.92
CA TRP A 4 10.27 -45.79 20.90
C TRP A 4 9.24 -44.80 21.43
N GLY A 5 9.43 -43.54 21.08
CA GLY A 5 8.52 -42.44 21.42
C GLY A 5 9.16 -41.07 21.54
N GLY A 6 10.43 -40.90 21.14
CA GLY A 6 11.06 -39.60 20.99
C GLY A 6 10.98 -39.11 19.54
N LEU A 7 10.19 -38.06 19.31
CA LEU A 7 10.29 -37.11 18.18
C LEU A 7 9.27 -36.00 18.50
N VAL A 8 9.62 -35.10 19.42
CA VAL A 8 10.11 -33.75 19.09
C VAL A 8 9.19 -33.10 18.07
N ALA A 9 8.19 -32.39 18.57
CA ALA A 9 7.37 -31.46 17.81
C ALA A 9 8.27 -30.36 17.23
N LEU A 10 8.67 -30.53 15.96
CA LEU A 10 9.32 -29.48 15.19
C LEU A 10 8.25 -28.44 14.85
N LEU A 11 8.14 -27.44 15.74
CA LEU A 11 7.34 -26.23 15.53
C LEU A 11 7.72 -25.61 14.19
N MET A 12 6.78 -25.66 13.25
CA MET A 12 6.81 -24.96 11.96
C MET A 12 6.88 -23.44 12.22
N LEU A 13 8.09 -22.91 12.38
CA LEU A 13 8.36 -21.47 12.25
C LEU A 13 8.07 -21.09 10.79
N SER A 14 6.83 -20.71 10.51
CA SER A 14 6.47 -20.18 9.20
C SER A 14 7.23 -18.85 9.04
N PRO A 15 8.01 -18.66 7.96
CA PRO A 15 8.58 -17.36 7.71
C PRO A 15 7.44 -16.36 7.56
N VAL A 16 7.42 -15.33 8.41
CA VAL A 16 6.56 -14.17 8.20
C VAL A 16 6.93 -13.65 6.82
N GLN A 17 6.00 -13.76 5.86
CA GLN A 17 6.22 -13.24 4.52
C GLN A 17 6.61 -11.76 4.65
N ALA A 18 7.78 -11.41 4.14
CA ALA A 18 8.16 -10.01 4.02
C ALA A 18 7.08 -9.34 3.17
N GLN A 19 6.35 -8.40 3.77
CA GLN A 19 5.28 -7.72 3.05
C GLN A 19 5.94 -6.83 2.00
N ALA A 20 5.68 -7.13 0.73
CA ALA A 20 6.25 -6.40 -0.39
C ALA A 20 5.89 -4.91 -0.25
N LEU A 21 6.93 -4.08 -0.29
CA LEU A 21 6.83 -2.63 -0.29
C LEU A 21 6.87 -2.20 -1.76
N SER A 22 5.98 -1.32 -2.21
CA SER A 22 5.99 -0.84 -3.60
C SER A 22 5.88 0.67 -3.68
N THR A 23 6.36 1.25 -4.78
CA THR A 23 6.29 2.69 -5.04
C THR A 23 5.94 2.98 -6.50
N PHE A 24 5.24 4.08 -6.73
CA PHE A 24 4.87 4.55 -8.07
C PHE A 24 4.60 6.06 -8.04
N THR A 25 4.61 6.68 -9.21
CA THR A 25 4.15 8.06 -9.36
C THR A 25 2.66 8.10 -9.69
N LEU A 26 1.96 9.13 -9.21
CA LEU A 26 0.56 9.34 -9.47
C LEU A 26 0.34 10.79 -9.92
N GLN A 27 -0.22 10.96 -11.11
CA GLN A 27 -0.54 12.26 -11.68
C GLN A 27 -2.05 12.47 -11.76
N CYS A 28 -2.54 13.48 -11.03
CA CYS A 28 -3.96 13.84 -10.98
C CYS A 28 -4.12 15.34 -11.29
N ALA A 29 -5.26 15.71 -11.87
CA ALA A 29 -5.57 17.12 -12.12
C ALA A 29 -5.69 17.91 -10.80
N GLY A 30 -4.98 19.02 -10.67
CA GLY A 30 -5.02 19.91 -9.50
C GLY A 30 -3.85 19.76 -8.53
N ARG A 31 -2.92 18.83 -8.76
CA ARG A 31 -1.67 18.69 -7.98
C ARG A 31 -0.45 18.41 -8.85
N SER A 32 0.72 18.66 -8.29
CA SER A 32 1.99 18.15 -8.81
C SER A 32 2.02 16.62 -8.75
N VAL A 33 2.95 16.02 -9.49
CA VAL A 33 3.15 14.56 -9.48
C VAL A 33 3.41 14.11 -8.04
N MET A 34 2.65 13.10 -7.61
CA MET A 34 2.73 12.54 -6.27
C MET A 34 3.57 11.26 -6.31
N GLN A 35 4.51 11.12 -5.37
CA GLN A 35 5.14 9.84 -5.10
C GLN A 35 4.26 9.08 -4.11
N VAL A 36 3.87 7.86 -4.47
CA VAL A 36 3.08 6.98 -3.61
C VAL A 36 3.93 5.79 -3.22
N SER A 37 3.89 5.41 -1.93
CA SER A 37 4.46 4.14 -1.48
C SER A 37 3.41 3.33 -0.74
N LEU A 38 3.23 2.08 -1.14
CA LEU A 38 2.37 1.11 -0.48
C LEU A 38 3.25 0.19 0.36
N MET A 39 2.83 0.00 1.60
CA MET A 39 3.55 -0.80 2.56
C MET A 39 2.68 -1.96 3.03
N GLY A 40 3.34 -2.95 3.64
CA GLY A 40 2.63 -4.03 4.30
C GLY A 40 1.61 -3.55 5.33
N GLY A 41 0.56 -4.34 5.54
CA GLY A 41 -0.50 -4.04 6.50
C GLY A 41 -1.44 -2.92 6.06
N GLY A 42 -1.49 -2.61 4.76
CA GLY A 42 -2.42 -1.60 4.21
C GLY A 42 -1.97 -0.16 4.44
N MET A 43 -0.72 0.08 4.84
CA MET A 43 -0.21 1.45 5.02
C MET A 43 0.16 2.08 3.68
N ILE A 44 -0.15 3.36 3.54
CA ILE A 44 0.19 4.16 2.35
C ILE A 44 0.91 5.44 2.78
N THR A 45 1.84 5.90 1.95
CA THR A 45 2.38 7.25 2.03
C THR A 45 2.23 7.95 0.69
N MET A 46 1.99 9.25 0.72
CA MET A 46 1.86 10.08 -0.47
C MET A 46 2.59 11.40 -0.25
N ALA A 47 3.47 11.76 -1.18
CA ALA A 47 4.30 12.95 -1.08
C ALA A 47 4.27 13.76 -2.38
N TRP A 48 4.16 15.08 -2.27
CA TRP A 48 4.25 16.03 -3.40
C TRP A 48 4.55 17.43 -2.89
N SER A 49 5.28 18.23 -3.68
CA SER A 49 5.57 19.65 -3.36
C SER A 49 6.03 19.89 -1.91
N GLY A 50 6.89 19.02 -1.39
CA GLY A 50 7.39 19.12 0.00
C GLY A 50 6.40 18.72 1.10
N GLN A 51 5.19 18.28 0.74
CA GLN A 51 4.22 17.71 1.67
C GLN A 51 4.37 16.19 1.71
N PHE A 52 4.07 15.60 2.87
CA PHE A 52 4.12 14.17 3.10
C PHE A 52 2.95 13.77 3.99
N TYR A 53 2.17 12.79 3.54
CA TYR A 53 1.04 12.27 4.30
C TYR A 53 1.10 10.76 4.38
N VAL A 54 0.73 10.24 5.54
CA VAL A 54 0.52 8.82 5.78
C VAL A 54 -0.98 8.54 5.71
N GLY A 55 -1.34 7.32 5.34
CA GLY A 55 -2.70 6.84 5.34
C GLY A 55 -2.78 5.35 5.58
N HIS A 56 -4.00 4.84 5.52
CA HIS A 56 -4.28 3.43 5.68
C HIS A 56 -5.34 2.97 4.68
N GLU A 57 -5.30 1.70 4.34
CA GLU A 57 -6.33 1.01 3.58
C GLU A 57 -7.57 0.84 4.45
N GLY A 58 -8.72 1.29 3.95
CA GLY A 58 -10.00 1.08 4.61
C GLY A 58 -10.85 -0.02 3.97
N GLY A 59 -10.26 -0.80 3.04
CA GLY A 59 -10.88 -1.98 2.43
C GLY A 59 -11.29 -1.75 0.97
N GLN A 60 -12.40 -2.38 0.57
CA GLN A 60 -12.93 -2.29 -0.78
C GLN A 60 -14.15 -1.37 -0.86
N ARG A 61 -14.24 -0.62 -1.96
CA ARG A 61 -15.40 0.18 -2.36
C ARG A 61 -15.81 -0.22 -3.77
N HIS A 62 -17.02 0.19 -4.17
CA HIS A 62 -17.50 -0.03 -5.54
C HIS A 62 -17.66 1.32 -6.24
N LEU A 63 -17.17 1.42 -7.47
CA LEU A 63 -17.47 2.54 -8.36
C LEU A 63 -18.94 2.46 -8.81
N ALA A 64 -19.45 3.56 -9.37
CA ALA A 64 -20.81 3.59 -9.94
C ALA A 64 -21.01 2.56 -11.07
N SER A 65 -19.94 2.17 -11.76
CA SER A 65 -19.93 1.09 -12.74
C SER A 65 -20.04 -0.32 -12.14
N GLY A 66 -20.01 -0.46 -10.81
CA GLY A 66 -19.99 -1.74 -10.09
C GLY A 66 -18.60 -2.32 -9.87
N ASP A 67 -17.55 -1.62 -10.27
CA ASP A 67 -16.18 -2.14 -10.14
C ASP A 67 -15.66 -2.04 -8.71
N ALA A 68 -15.15 -3.14 -8.19
CA ALA A 68 -14.49 -3.17 -6.89
C ALA A 68 -13.10 -2.52 -6.96
N VAL A 69 -12.83 -1.61 -6.05
CA VAL A 69 -11.57 -0.87 -5.96
C VAL A 69 -11.05 -0.85 -4.53
N ARG A 70 -9.73 -0.86 -4.38
CA ARG A 70 -9.08 -0.69 -3.07
C ARG A 70 -9.11 0.77 -2.69
N TRP A 71 -9.50 1.05 -1.46
CA TRP A 71 -9.69 2.39 -0.94
C TRP A 71 -8.69 2.68 0.18
N PHE A 72 -8.00 3.82 0.07
CA PHE A 72 -7.04 4.30 1.05
C PHE A 72 -7.42 5.70 1.51
N GLN A 73 -7.35 5.94 2.82
CA GLN A 73 -7.60 7.24 3.43
C GLN A 73 -6.30 7.85 3.96
N LEU A 74 -5.99 9.07 3.50
CA LEU A 74 -4.81 9.83 3.92
C LEU A 74 -5.17 10.76 5.10
N GLN A 75 -4.17 11.09 5.93
CA GLN A 75 -4.31 11.96 7.10
C GLN A 75 -4.82 13.37 6.77
N ASN A 76 -4.57 13.87 5.56
CA ASN A 76 -5.09 15.16 5.12
C ASN A 76 -6.55 15.11 4.62
N GLY A 77 -7.21 13.95 4.73
CA GLY A 77 -8.59 13.74 4.32
C GLY A 77 -8.78 13.39 2.84
N ASP A 78 -7.70 13.31 2.05
CA ASP A 78 -7.79 12.79 0.69
C ASP A 78 -8.00 11.27 0.71
N GLU A 79 -8.56 10.76 -0.38
CA GLU A 79 -8.77 9.34 -0.58
C GLU A 79 -8.17 8.90 -1.91
N LEU A 80 -7.42 7.80 -1.91
CA LEU A 80 -6.95 7.12 -3.12
C LEU A 80 -7.79 5.88 -3.37
N TRP A 81 -8.33 5.78 -4.58
CA TRP A 81 -9.15 4.66 -5.04
C TRP A 81 -8.41 3.96 -6.18
N ARG A 82 -7.98 2.71 -5.98
CA ARG A 82 -7.19 1.94 -6.95
C ARG A 82 -7.96 0.77 -7.54
N ASP A 83 -8.17 0.79 -8.84
CA ASP A 83 -8.66 -0.32 -9.66
C ASP A 83 -7.47 -0.97 -10.38
N LYS A 84 -6.76 -1.87 -9.69
CA LYS A 84 -5.63 -2.60 -10.30
C LYS A 84 -6.07 -3.52 -11.44
N ALA A 85 -7.31 -4.02 -11.42
CA ALA A 85 -7.80 -4.93 -12.45
C ALA A 85 -7.91 -4.24 -13.81
N ARG A 86 -8.21 -2.94 -13.82
CA ARG A 86 -8.37 -2.15 -15.05
C ARG A 86 -7.32 -1.05 -15.24
N GLY A 87 -6.35 -0.96 -14.33
CA GLY A 87 -5.30 0.07 -14.37
C GLY A 87 -5.83 1.49 -14.25
N ARG A 88 -6.87 1.69 -13.43
CA ARG A 88 -7.46 3.02 -13.18
C ARG A 88 -7.25 3.42 -11.74
N ASP A 89 -6.75 4.62 -11.53
CA ASP A 89 -6.59 5.20 -10.20
C ASP A 89 -7.37 6.51 -10.13
N PHE A 90 -7.93 6.82 -8.96
CA PHE A 90 -8.69 8.05 -8.72
C PHE A 90 -8.31 8.66 -7.38
N ILE A 91 -8.32 9.99 -7.31
CA ILE A 91 -8.22 10.72 -6.05
C ILE A 91 -9.54 11.42 -5.75
N ALA A 92 -10.02 11.28 -4.51
CA ALA A 92 -11.03 12.17 -3.96
C ALA A 92 -10.31 13.19 -3.08
N TYR A 93 -10.32 14.46 -3.47
CA TYR A 93 -9.76 15.50 -2.62
C TYR A 93 -10.61 15.71 -1.38
N ALA A 94 -9.98 16.00 -0.26
CA ALA A 94 -10.64 16.22 1.03
C ALA A 94 -11.88 17.13 0.88
N GLY A 95 -13.03 16.64 1.33
CA GLY A 95 -14.31 17.36 1.30
C GLY A 95 -14.96 17.52 -0.08
N SER A 96 -14.32 17.10 -1.17
CA SER A 96 -14.90 17.26 -2.52
C SER A 96 -16.00 16.26 -2.84
N GLY A 97 -15.93 15.06 -2.27
CA GLY A 97 -16.80 13.93 -2.61
C GLY A 97 -16.71 13.45 -4.07
N ARG A 98 -15.75 13.97 -4.86
CA ARG A 98 -15.65 13.72 -6.30
C ARG A 98 -14.39 12.94 -6.64
N LEU A 99 -14.57 11.80 -7.30
CA LEU A 99 -13.47 11.03 -7.85
C LEU A 99 -12.88 11.74 -9.08
N THR A 100 -11.60 12.07 -9.00
CA THR A 100 -10.82 12.66 -10.08
C THR A 100 -9.89 11.59 -10.64
N PRO A 101 -9.96 11.27 -11.95
CA PRO A 101 -9.10 10.24 -12.53
C PRO A 101 -7.63 10.66 -12.52
N CYS A 102 -6.77 9.68 -12.34
CA CYS A 102 -5.33 9.85 -12.25
C CYS A 102 -4.61 8.86 -13.18
N GLN A 103 -3.41 9.24 -13.60
CA GLN A 103 -2.50 8.38 -14.34
C GLN A 103 -1.41 7.92 -13.38
N ALA A 104 -1.32 6.60 -13.18
CA ALA A 104 -0.23 6.01 -12.42
C ALA A 104 0.94 5.64 -13.35
N GLY A 105 2.15 5.93 -12.87
CA GLY A 105 3.37 5.39 -13.45
C GLY A 105 3.53 3.90 -13.15
N ALA A 106 4.62 3.33 -13.67
CA ALA A 106 4.96 1.94 -13.38
C ALA A 106 5.17 1.74 -11.87
N GLU A 107 4.54 0.69 -11.33
CA GLU A 107 4.73 0.30 -9.93
C GLU A 107 5.99 -0.54 -9.79
N GLN A 108 6.90 -0.10 -8.92
CA GLN A 108 8.17 -0.74 -8.66
C GLN A 108 8.18 -1.31 -7.24
N GLU A 109 8.58 -2.58 -7.12
CA GLU A 109 8.84 -3.20 -5.83
C GLU A 109 10.13 -2.62 -5.22
N LEU A 110 10.02 -2.17 -3.97
CA LEU A 110 11.12 -1.64 -3.20
C LEU A 110 11.86 -2.80 -2.53
N LYS A 111 13.18 -2.89 -2.79
CA LYS A 111 14.04 -3.85 -2.12
C LYS A 111 14.35 -3.39 -0.71
N VAL A 112 14.01 -4.21 0.28
CA VAL A 112 14.41 -3.96 1.67
C VAL A 112 15.93 -4.08 1.78
N GLN A 113 16.60 -2.98 2.09
CA GLN A 113 18.04 -2.98 2.33
C GLN A 113 18.29 -3.10 3.84
N PRO A 114 18.97 -4.16 4.33
CA PRO A 114 19.32 -4.27 5.74
C PRO A 114 20.35 -3.20 6.10
N LEU A 115 20.03 -2.38 7.09
CA LEU A 115 20.96 -1.38 7.64
C LEU A 115 21.81 -2.03 8.76
N PRO A 116 23.11 -1.69 8.86
CA PRO A 116 23.95 -2.15 9.96
C PRO A 116 23.40 -1.60 11.29
N ARG A 117 23.39 -2.44 12.33
CA ARG A 117 23.03 -1.99 13.68
C ARG A 117 24.14 -1.09 14.22
N VAL A 118 23.79 0.10 14.69
CA VAL A 118 24.72 0.95 15.44
C VAL A 118 24.83 0.38 16.86
N PRO A 119 26.03 0.03 17.36
CA PRO A 119 26.21 -0.34 18.76
C PRO A 119 25.81 0.84 19.65
N GLY A 120 24.99 0.57 20.66
CA GLY A 120 24.60 1.54 21.69
C GLY A 120 25.64 1.68 22.79
#